data_AF-A0A5B8NJW7-F1
#
_entry.id   AF-A0A5B8NJW7-F1
#
_cell.length_a   1.000
_cell.length_b   1.000
_cell.length_c   1.000
_cell.angle_alpha   90.00
_cell.angle_beta   90.00
_cell.angle_gamma   90.00
#
_symmetry.space_group_name_H-M   'P 1'
#
loop_
_entity.id
_entity.type
_entity.pdbx_description
1 polymer ?
#
loop_
_entity_poly.entity_id
_entity_poly.type
_entity_poly.pdbx_seq_one_letter_code
_entity_poly.pdbx_strand_id
1 'polypeptide(L)' 'MRVNYQCVIQETPSQLKKLQTQQKELSKFRKMQGLYLLKTGEVKTVTHLATYLGVHRVTIRRNPKMVRR' A
#
# COMPACT_ATOMS: atom_id res chain seq x y z
N MET A 1 -1.02 10.34 -22.89
CA MET A 1 -2.23 9.86 -22.17
C MET A 1 -1.96 9.90 -20.67
N ARG A 2 -2.64 10.75 -19.89
CA ARG A 2 -2.56 10.74 -18.41
C ARG A 2 -3.69 9.85 -17.90
N VAL A 3 -3.39 8.57 -17.67
CA VAL A 3 -4.37 7.64 -17.08
C VAL A 3 -4.51 8.01 -15.60
N ASN A 4 -5.62 8.64 -15.25
CA ASN A 4 -5.90 9.10 -13.90
C ASN A 4 -6.43 7.91 -13.10
N TYR A 5 -5.53 7.14 -12.49
CA TYR A 5 -5.92 6.02 -11.61
C TYR A 5 -6.42 6.58 -10.28
N GLN A 6 -7.72 6.86 -10.20
CA GLN A 6 -8.39 7.05 -8.91
C GLN A 6 -8.56 5.67 -8.27
N CYS A 7 -7.47 5.15 -7.70
CA CYS A 7 -7.43 3.82 -7.12
C CYS A 7 -8.03 3.86 -5.71
N VAL A 8 -9.35 3.79 -5.64
CA VAL A 8 -10.05 3.51 -4.39
C VAL A 8 -9.69 2.08 -3.97
N ILE A 9 -9.07 1.93 -2.79
CA ILE A 9 -8.81 0.62 -2.19
C ILE A 9 -10.17 0.02 -1.83
N GLN A 10 -10.72 -0.82 -2.72
CA GLN A 10 -12.00 -1.50 -2.53
C GLN A 10 -11.87 -2.68 -1.57
N GLU A 11 -10.66 -3.20 -1.35
CA GLU A 11 -10.45 -4.32 -0.45
C GLU A 11 -10.66 -3.90 1.02
N THR A 12 -11.34 -4.78 1.76
CA THR A 12 -11.47 -4.65 3.21
C THR A 12 -10.16 -5.03 3.92
N PRO A 13 -9.92 -4.54 5.15
CA PRO A 13 -8.72 -4.90 5.92
C PRO A 13 -8.53 -6.42 6.06
N SER A 14 -9.63 -7.16 6.24
CA SER A 14 -9.63 -8.63 6.34
C SER A 14 -9.21 -9.32 5.04
N GLN A 15 -9.62 -8.79 3.88
CA GLN A 15 -9.19 -9.30 2.57
C GLN A 15 -7.72 -9.00 2.32
N LEU A 16 -7.25 -7.80 2.68
CA LEU A 16 -5.83 -7.43 2.57
C LEU A 16 -4.94 -8.33 3.42
N LYS A 17 -5.38 -8.70 4.64
CA LYS A 17 -4.66 -9.63 5.51
C LYS A 17 -4.59 -11.05 4.91
N LYS A 18 -5.69 -11.54 4.33
CA LYS A 18 -5.70 -12.84 3.61
C LYS A 18 -4.78 -12.83 2.39
N LEU A 19 -4.84 -11.76 1.59
CA LEU A 19 -3.98 -11.59 0.42
C LEU A 19 -2.52 -11.49 0.83
N GLN A 20 -2.21 -10.82 1.94
CA GLN A 20 -0.88 -10.70 2.52
C GLN A 20 -0.31 -12.08 2.88
N THR A 21 -1.08 -12.93 3.55
CA THR A 21 -0.65 -14.31 3.88
C THR A 21 -0.46 -15.22 2.66
N GLN A 22 -1.09 -14.90 1.53
CA GLN A 22 -0.92 -15.65 0.27
C GLN A 22 0.29 -15.20 -0.56
N GLN A 23 0.91 -14.05 -0.24
CA GLN A 23 2.07 -13.57 -0.99
C GLN A 23 3.34 -14.32 -0.57
N LYS A 24 3.96 -15.03 -1.53
CA LYS A 24 5.29 -15.62 -1.37
C LYS A 24 6.43 -14.62 -1.53
N GLU A 25 6.16 -13.48 -2.14
CA GLU A 25 7.16 -12.46 -2.47
C GLU A 25 7.14 -11.32 -1.45
N LEU A 26 8.29 -11.04 -0.84
CA LEU A 26 8.47 -9.97 0.16
C LEU A 26 8.01 -8.59 -0.34
N SER A 27 8.24 -8.29 -1.63
CA SER A 27 7.81 -7.04 -2.25
C SER A 27 6.28 -6.87 -2.24
N LYS A 28 5.56 -7.95 -2.56
CA LYS A 28 4.09 -8.01 -2.59
C LYS A 28 3.50 -8.05 -1.19
N PHE A 29 4.16 -8.74 -0.26
CA PHE A 29 3.79 -8.73 1.16
C PHE A 29 3.82 -7.30 1.74
N ARG A 30 4.95 -6.59 1.57
CA ARG A 30 5.09 -5.20 2.00
C ARG A 30 4.04 -4.31 1.32
N LYS A 31 3.69 -4.63 0.07
CA LYS A 31 2.64 -3.91 -0.65
C LYS A 31 1.27 -4.05 0.00
N MET A 32 0.86 -5.28 0.32
CA MET A 32 -0.42 -5.54 0.99
C MET A 32 -0.44 -4.95 2.40
N GLN A 33 0.68 -5.02 3.12
CA GLN A 33 0.81 -4.40 4.44
C GLN A 33 0.65 -2.87 4.36
N GLY A 34 1.25 -2.23 3.36
CA GLY A 34 1.09 -0.79 3.16
C GLY A 34 -0.33 -0.37 2.86
N LEU A 35 -1.04 -1.14 2.03
CA LEU A 35 -2.45 -0.91 1.73
C LEU A 35 -3.34 -1.11 2.96
N TYR A 36 -3.03 -2.12 3.78
CA TYR A 36 -3.72 -2.38 5.04
C TYR A 36 -3.60 -1.18 5.99
N LEU A 37 -2.37 -0.68 6.21
CA LEU A 37 -2.10 0.47 7.09
C LEU A 37 -2.75 1.78 6.62
N LEU A 38 -2.78 2.01 5.31
CA LEU A 38 -3.49 3.14 4.71
C LEU A 38 -5.00 3.02 4.92
N LYS A 39 -5.54 1.80 4.88
CA LYS A 39 -6.97 1.52 5.06
C LYS A 39 -7.40 1.61 6.52
N THR A 40 -6.57 1.14 7.45
CA THR A 40 -6.81 1.27 8.90
C THR A 40 -6.56 2.68 9.42
N GLY A 41 -5.92 3.55 8.62
CA GLY A 41 -5.67 4.94 8.98
C GLY A 41 -4.50 5.13 9.95
N GLU A 42 -3.77 4.06 10.27
CA GLU A 42 -2.56 4.11 11.12
C GLU A 42 -1.44 4.93 10.47
N VAL A 43 -1.43 4.97 9.13
CA VAL A 43 -0.42 5.71 8.37
C VAL A 43 -1.08 6.73 7.45
N LYS A 44 -0.85 8.01 7.74
CA LYS A 44 -1.43 9.14 6.98
C LYS A 44 -0.53 9.68 5.86
N THR A 45 0.77 9.39 5.89
CA THR A 45 1.75 9.96 4.95
C THR A 45 2.61 8.91 4.28
N VAL A 46 3.00 9.17 3.03
CA VAL A 46 3.89 8.32 2.23
C VAL A 46 5.23 8.08 2.94
N THR A 47 5.74 9.09 3.63
CA THR A 47 7.01 9.00 4.38
C THR A 47 6.88 8.07 5.58
N HIS A 48 5.79 8.17 6.34
CA HIS A 48 5.56 7.28 7.48
C HIS A 48 5.35 5.83 7.02
N LEU A 49 4.69 5.64 5.87
CA LEU A 49 4.52 4.31 5.25
C LEU A 49 5.86 3.72 4.80
N ALA A 50 6.75 4.56 4.25
CA ALA A 50 8.08 4.16 3.80
C ALA A 50 8.95 3.69 4.97
N THR A 51 8.93 4.42 6.07
CA THR A 51 9.64 4.05 7.31
C THR A 51 9.09 2.75 7.89
N TYR A 52 7.77 2.60 7.98
CA TYR A 52 7.14 1.40 8.55
C TYR A 52 7.44 0.14 7.73
N LEU A 53 7.43 0.24 6.40
CA LEU A 53 7.67 -0.90 5.50
C LEU A 53 9.16 -1.16 5.23
N GLY A 54 10.06 -0.31 5.74
CA GLY A 54 11.50 -0.38 5.46
C GLY A 54 11.81 -0.29 3.96
N VAL A 55 11.08 0.55 3.23
CA VAL A 55 11.26 0.76 1.78
C VAL A 55 11.46 2.23 1.46
N HIS A 56 12.16 2.52 0.37
CA HIS A 56 12.37 3.90 -0.05
C HIS A 56 11.06 4.56 -0.50
N ARG A 57 10.90 5.86 -0.21
CA ARG A 57 9.70 6.66 -0.56
C ARG A 57 9.31 6.56 -2.04
N VAL A 58 10.29 6.37 -2.93
CA VAL A 58 10.08 6.26 -4.38
C VAL A 58 9.33 4.97 -4.72
N THR A 59 9.55 3.88 -4.00
CA THR A 59 8.85 2.60 -4.20
C THR A 59 7.36 2.73 -3.89
N ILE A 60 7.03 3.54 -2.88
CA ILE A 60 5.64 3.86 -2.52
C ILE A 60 5.05 4.83 -3.54
N ARG A 61 5.78 5.90 -3.91
CA ARG A 61 5.33 6.88 -4.92
C ARG A 61 5.10 6.26 -6.30
N ARG A 62 5.87 5.24 -6.67
CA ARG A 62 5.73 4.49 -7.93
C ARG A 62 4.50 3.59 -7.94
N ASN A 63 3.90 3.29 -6.78
CA ASN A 63 2.65 2.56 -6.69
C ASN A 63 1.46 3.53 -6.65
N PRO A 64 0.67 3.65 -7.73
CA PRO A 64 -0.48 4.55 -7.76
C PRO A 64 -1.56 4.16 -6.73
N LYS A 65 -1.60 2.90 -6.26
CA LYS A 65 -2.55 2.43 -5.24
C LYS A 65 -2.26 2.92 -3.81
N MET A 66 -1.03 3.37 -3.52
CA MET A 66 -0.59 3.75 -2.17
C MET A 66 -0.47 5.26 -1.96
N VAL A 67 -0.56 6.04 -3.03
CA VAL A 67 -0.46 7.49 -2.96
C VAL A 67 -1.87 8.04 -2.86
N ARG A 68 -2.28 8.42 -1.65
CA ARG A 68 -3.39 9.36 -1.46
C ARG A 68 -2.91 10.71 -1.99
N ARG A 69 -3.46 11.15 -3.12
CA ARG A 69 -3.45 12.57 -3.50
C ARG A 69 -4.68 13.22 -2.92
#